data_AF-A0A7C6M0Z8-F1
#
_entry.id   AF-A0A7C6M0Z8-F1
#
_cell.length_a   1.000
_cell.length_b   1.000
_cell.length_c   1.000
_cell.angle_alpha   90.00
_cell.angle_beta   90.00
_cell.angle_gamma   90.00
#
_symmetry.space_group_name_H-M   'P 1'
#
loop_
_entity.id
_entity.type
_entity.pdbx_description
1 polymer ?
#
loop_
_entity_poly.entity_id
_entity_poly.type
_entity_poly.pdbx_seq_one_letter_code
_entity_poly.pdbx_strand_id
1 'polypeptide(L)'
;MKDKLLKKIGAGAILFCAVWTLASCERGLVFEEAPESTYTQVEATRFDVKARELFENKIFAVNWNQWVDNYMNTQTIGTSAETWKNETDKAVTLSNGQVVKPGESVSGSIKEESDSKAPGGKVYVITVYVKDRATYNSPNKGFLFDGSKFTGDFKLVNPENNRSEQVNLPVRKNEVIGELVLVNPWDCVVERIDGATELGKPGDFSQPQRYLVKNIAYLPEGVSQHTRLYEVRVVFYPG
;
A
#
# COMPACT_ATOMS: atom_id res chain seq x y z
N MET A 1 -66.54 -23.97 34.61
CA MET A 1 -66.21 -24.11 33.16
C MET A 1 -65.93 -22.76 32.47
N LYS A 2 -66.59 -21.66 32.87
CA LYS A 2 -66.39 -20.30 32.31
C LYS A 2 -65.00 -19.69 32.59
N ASP A 3 -64.41 -19.90 33.76
CA ASP A 3 -63.12 -19.26 34.12
C ASP A 3 -61.88 -19.81 33.37
N LYS A 4 -61.88 -21.09 32.99
CA LYS A 4 -60.79 -21.68 32.19
C LYS A 4 -60.82 -21.23 30.73
N LEU A 5 -62.00 -20.88 30.20
CA LEU A 5 -62.16 -20.38 28.83
C LEU A 5 -61.73 -18.90 28.74
N LEU A 6 -62.09 -18.08 29.73
CA LEU A 6 -61.68 -16.67 29.85
C LEU A 6 -60.16 -16.51 30.02
N LYS A 7 -59.51 -17.37 30.83
CA LYS A 7 -58.04 -17.37 30.94
C LYS A 7 -57.32 -17.74 29.64
N LYS A 8 -57.88 -18.65 28.83
CA LYS A 8 -57.30 -19.03 27.53
C LYS A 8 -57.48 -17.95 26.47
N ILE A 9 -58.62 -17.26 26.45
CA ILE A 9 -58.88 -16.13 25.55
C ILE A 9 -58.03 -14.91 25.93
N GLY A 10 -57.90 -14.62 27.23
CA GLY A 10 -57.04 -13.54 27.73
C GLY A 10 -55.55 -13.77 27.45
N ALA A 11 -55.06 -14.99 27.63
CA ALA A 11 -53.68 -15.33 27.27
C ALA A 11 -53.43 -15.26 25.75
N GLY A 12 -54.41 -15.66 24.93
CA GLY A 12 -54.32 -15.57 23.47
C GLY A 12 -54.33 -14.13 22.95
N ALA A 13 -55.14 -13.24 23.55
CA ALA A 13 -55.20 -11.82 23.17
C ALA A 13 -53.91 -11.06 23.56
N ILE A 14 -53.33 -11.37 24.72
CA ILE A 14 -52.08 -10.75 25.18
C ILE A 14 -50.90 -11.21 24.29
N LEU A 15 -50.87 -12.48 23.86
CA LEU A 15 -49.85 -12.99 22.95
C LEU A 15 -49.96 -12.36 21.55
N PHE A 16 -51.19 -12.16 21.04
CA PHE A 16 -51.42 -11.53 19.74
C PHE A 16 -51.04 -10.03 19.74
N CYS A 17 -51.32 -9.31 20.82
CA CYS A 17 -50.89 -7.92 20.97
C CYS A 17 -49.36 -7.80 21.10
N ALA A 18 -48.69 -8.73 21.80
CA ALA A 18 -47.24 -8.74 21.95
C ALA A 18 -46.51 -8.98 20.61
N VAL A 19 -47.04 -9.85 19.74
CA VAL A 19 -46.50 -10.09 18.40
C VAL A 19 -46.68 -8.88 17.48
N TRP A 20 -47.80 -8.15 17.60
CA TRP A 20 -48.03 -6.90 16.87
C TRP A 20 -47.12 -5.75 17.34
N THR A 21 -46.82 -5.66 18.64
CA THR A 21 -45.89 -4.64 19.16
C THR A 21 -44.44 -4.91 18.79
N LEU A 22 -44.03 -6.18 18.64
CA LEU A 22 -42.68 -6.52 18.18
C LEU A 22 -42.53 -6.36 16.66
N ALA A 23 -43.53 -6.76 15.86
CA ALA A 23 -43.55 -6.51 14.42
C ALA A 23 -43.68 -5.02 14.06
N SER A 24 -44.24 -4.21 14.97
CA SER A 24 -44.31 -2.75 14.84
C SER A 24 -42.96 -2.05 15.01
N CYS A 25 -41.96 -2.68 15.64
CA CYS A 25 -40.63 -2.10 15.79
C CYS A 25 -39.73 -2.28 14.56
N GLU A 26 -40.07 -3.20 13.65
CA GLU A 26 -39.37 -3.38 12.36
C GLU A 26 -40.02 -2.60 11.22
N ARG A 27 -41.28 -2.16 11.39
CA ARG A 27 -42.05 -1.36 10.44
C ARG A 27 -41.62 0.12 10.50
N GLY A 28 -40.41 0.41 10.03
CA GLY A 28 -39.94 1.80 9.95
C GLY A 28 -38.46 1.98 9.62
N LEU A 29 -37.67 0.91 9.67
CA LEU A 29 -36.31 0.95 9.14
C LEU A 29 -36.38 0.73 7.63
N VAL A 30 -36.60 1.82 6.89
CA VAL A 30 -36.24 1.84 5.47
C VAL A 30 -34.72 1.86 5.45
N PHE A 31 -34.10 0.71 5.15
CA PHE A 31 -32.68 0.69 4.83
C PHE A 31 -32.52 1.50 3.56
N GLU A 32 -31.96 2.70 3.68
CA GLU A 32 -31.50 3.43 2.51
C GLU A 32 -30.44 2.57 1.83
N GLU A 33 -30.60 2.35 0.52
CA GLU A 33 -29.58 1.67 -0.26
C GLU A 33 -28.27 2.43 -0.11
N ALA A 34 -27.19 1.70 0.17
CA ALA A 34 -25.87 2.29 0.27
C ALA A 34 -25.54 3.01 -1.05
N PRO A 35 -24.92 4.20 -1.02
CA PRO A 35 -24.50 4.88 -2.23
C PRO A 35 -23.70 3.96 -3.15
N GLU A 36 -23.87 4.08 -4.46
CA GLU A 36 -23.16 3.22 -5.43
C GLU A 36 -21.64 3.24 -5.22
N SER A 37 -21.09 4.40 -4.84
CA SER A 37 -19.67 4.55 -4.52
C SER A 37 -19.18 3.60 -3.42
N THR A 38 -20.05 3.15 -2.50
CA THR A 38 -19.69 2.22 -1.42
C THR A 38 -19.27 0.86 -1.96
N TYR A 39 -19.98 0.31 -2.96
CA TYR A 39 -19.72 -1.05 -3.47
C TYR A 39 -19.02 -1.07 -4.83
N THR A 40 -18.80 0.09 -5.45
CA THR A 40 -18.12 0.20 -6.76
C THR A 40 -16.66 0.66 -6.69
N GLN A 41 -16.27 1.30 -5.59
CA GLN A 41 -14.94 1.90 -5.45
C GLN A 41 -13.84 0.84 -5.31
N VAL A 42 -12.91 0.84 -6.26
CA VAL A 42 -11.76 -0.09 -6.38
C VAL A 42 -10.50 0.62 -6.85
N GLU A 43 -10.54 1.94 -6.95
CA GLU A 43 -9.47 2.80 -7.41
C GLU A 43 -8.29 2.80 -6.42
N ALA A 44 -7.07 2.73 -6.98
CA ALA A 44 -5.84 3.14 -6.33
C ALA A 44 -5.54 4.60 -6.68
N THR A 45 -5.09 5.36 -5.68
CA THR A 45 -4.61 6.74 -5.81
C THR A 45 -3.14 6.79 -6.22
N ARG A 46 -2.33 5.86 -5.71
CA ARG A 46 -0.90 5.75 -6.01
C ARG A 46 -0.34 4.39 -5.60
N PHE A 47 0.91 4.16 -6.00
CA PHE A 47 1.74 3.07 -5.50
C PHE A 47 3.03 3.64 -4.92
N ASP A 48 3.33 3.31 -3.67
CA ASP A 48 4.53 3.73 -2.97
C ASP A 48 5.54 2.58 -2.93
N VAL A 49 6.82 2.88 -3.15
CA VAL A 49 7.91 1.90 -3.07
C VAL A 49 8.89 2.33 -1.99
N LYS A 50 9.23 1.39 -1.09
CA LYS A 50 10.11 1.64 0.05
C LYS A 50 11.30 0.69 0.05
N ALA A 51 12.45 1.19 0.48
CA ALA A 51 13.60 0.37 0.86
C ALA A 51 13.62 0.24 2.39
N ARG A 52 14.02 -0.94 2.88
CA ARG A 52 14.15 -1.22 4.31
C ARG A 52 15.56 -1.74 4.58
N GLU A 53 16.13 -1.28 5.70
CA GLU A 53 17.42 -1.75 6.18
C GLU A 53 17.37 -2.08 7.67
N LEU A 54 17.96 -3.22 8.03
CA LEU A 54 18.29 -3.58 9.40
C LEU A 54 19.74 -3.22 9.67
N PHE A 55 19.94 -2.24 10.54
CA PHE A 55 21.24 -1.78 10.99
C PHE A 55 21.63 -2.51 12.28
N GLU A 56 22.42 -3.56 12.15
CA GLU A 56 22.96 -4.32 13.27
C GLU A 56 24.30 -3.73 13.71
N ASN A 57 24.42 -3.25 14.95
CA ASN A 57 25.66 -2.69 15.51
C ASN A 57 26.32 -1.58 14.66
N LYS A 58 25.52 -0.84 13.89
CA LYS A 58 25.97 0.24 12.99
C LYS A 58 25.61 1.64 13.47
N ILE A 59 24.78 1.74 14.52
CA ILE A 59 24.30 3.00 15.07
C ILE A 59 24.79 3.16 16.51
N PHE A 60 25.38 4.32 16.79
CA PHE A 60 25.85 4.71 18.10
C PHE A 60 24.86 5.66 18.77
N ALA A 61 24.43 5.34 19.98
CA ALA A 61 23.47 6.12 20.75
C ALA A 61 24.24 7.06 21.71
N VAL A 62 24.41 8.32 21.30
CA VAL A 62 25.34 9.29 21.92
C VAL A 62 25.04 9.52 23.40
N ASN A 63 23.77 9.74 23.75
CA ASN A 63 23.36 10.05 25.13
C ASN A 63 23.58 8.89 26.11
N TRP A 64 23.65 7.66 25.60
CA TRP A 64 23.83 6.46 26.43
C TRP A 64 25.21 5.83 26.28
N ASN A 65 26.06 6.39 25.40
CA ASN A 65 27.41 5.91 25.13
C ASN A 65 27.46 4.39 24.81
N GLN A 66 26.52 3.92 23.98
CA GLN A 66 26.39 2.49 23.64
C GLN A 66 26.02 2.28 22.18
N TRP A 67 26.26 1.07 21.69
CA TRP A 67 25.81 0.63 20.38
C TRP A 67 24.36 0.19 20.41
N VAL A 68 23.64 0.41 19.31
CA VAL A 68 22.31 -0.14 19.10
C VAL A 68 22.44 -1.49 18.42
N ASP A 69 21.98 -2.54 19.10
CA ASP A 69 22.09 -3.92 18.60
C ASP A 69 21.35 -4.08 17.27
N ASN A 70 20.10 -3.61 17.21
CA ASN A 70 19.21 -3.75 16.06
C ASN A 70 18.41 -2.46 15.85
N TYR A 71 18.55 -1.85 14.67
CA TYR A 71 17.75 -0.70 14.29
C TYR A 71 17.17 -0.87 12.89
N MET A 72 15.85 -0.95 12.80
CA MET A 72 15.15 -1.05 11.52
C MET A 72 14.80 0.34 11.01
N ASN A 73 15.11 0.63 9.76
CA ASN A 73 14.70 1.86 9.10
C ASN A 73 14.05 1.55 7.76
N THR A 74 13.00 2.29 7.40
CA THR A 74 12.31 2.17 6.11
C THR A 74 12.19 3.56 5.51
N GLN A 75 12.54 3.68 4.23
CA GLN A 75 12.53 4.95 3.49
C GLN A 75 11.76 4.78 2.19
N THR A 76 10.89 5.75 1.88
CA THR A 76 10.27 5.82 0.56
C THR A 76 11.32 6.21 -0.47
N ILE A 77 11.42 5.41 -1.54
CA ILE A 77 12.40 5.60 -2.63
C ILE A 77 11.74 5.99 -3.96
N GLY A 78 10.41 6.00 -4.01
CA GLY A 78 9.63 6.61 -5.09
C GLY A 78 8.14 6.32 -4.93
N THR A 79 7.33 7.08 -5.67
CA THR A 79 5.88 6.91 -5.73
C THR A 79 5.37 7.14 -7.15
N SER A 80 4.24 6.52 -7.50
CA SER A 80 3.63 6.68 -8.84
C SER A 80 3.14 8.10 -9.12
N ALA A 81 3.16 8.99 -8.13
CA ALA A 81 2.81 10.41 -8.28
C ALA A 81 4.01 11.33 -8.54
N GLU A 82 5.24 10.81 -8.47
CA GLU A 82 6.46 11.60 -8.60
C GLU A 82 6.97 11.66 -10.05
N THR A 83 7.78 12.69 -10.31
CA THR A 83 8.51 12.87 -11.57
C THR A 83 9.99 12.94 -11.27
N TRP A 84 10.78 12.15 -11.99
CA TRP A 84 12.23 12.22 -11.97
C TRP A 84 12.73 12.94 -13.23
N LYS A 85 13.74 13.79 -13.06
CA LYS A 85 14.44 14.47 -14.14
C LYS A 85 15.89 13.99 -14.18
N ASN A 86 16.39 13.68 -15.37
CA ASN A 86 17.80 13.43 -15.55
C ASN A 86 18.58 14.76 -15.48
N GLU A 87 19.16 15.04 -14.31
CA GLU A 87 20.00 16.23 -14.09
C GLU A 87 21.48 16.01 -14.45
N THR A 88 21.84 14.82 -14.95
CA THR A 88 23.20 14.53 -15.39
C THR A 88 23.49 15.12 -16.77
N ASP A 89 24.77 15.20 -17.12
CA ASP A 89 25.25 15.65 -18.43
C ASP A 89 25.17 14.56 -19.52
N LYS A 90 24.73 13.34 -19.16
CA LYS A 90 24.71 12.16 -20.04
C LYS A 90 23.34 11.50 -20.08
N ALA A 91 23.10 10.71 -21.12
CA ALA A 91 21.92 9.86 -21.18
C ALA A 91 22.01 8.77 -20.10
N VAL A 92 20.89 8.51 -19.43
CA VAL A 92 20.76 7.51 -18.38
C VAL A 92 19.87 6.37 -18.87
N THR A 93 20.34 5.13 -18.74
CA THR A 93 19.54 3.93 -19.00
C THR A 93 18.91 3.44 -17.71
N LEU A 94 17.59 3.38 -17.70
CA LEU A 94 16.78 2.90 -16.58
C LEU A 94 16.72 1.37 -16.54
N SER A 95 16.25 0.79 -15.43
CA SER A 95 16.21 -0.68 -15.28
C SER A 95 15.30 -1.41 -16.28
N ASN A 96 14.34 -0.70 -16.88
CA ASN A 96 13.48 -1.23 -17.95
C ASN A 96 14.08 -1.06 -19.36
N GLY A 97 15.32 -0.58 -19.47
CA GLY A 97 16.00 -0.30 -20.73
C GLY A 97 15.65 1.05 -21.38
N GLN A 98 14.72 1.83 -20.80
CA GLN A 98 14.41 3.17 -21.29
C GLN A 98 15.64 4.09 -21.12
N VAL A 99 15.96 4.85 -22.17
CA VAL A 99 17.03 5.85 -22.14
C VAL A 99 16.41 7.23 -21.97
N VAL A 100 16.86 7.97 -20.95
CA VAL A 100 16.42 9.33 -20.63
C VAL A 100 17.60 10.29 -20.86
N LYS A 101 17.45 11.25 -21.77
CA LYS A 101 18.52 12.20 -22.12
C LYS A 101 18.70 13.27 -21.04
N PRO A 102 19.83 14.00 -21.03
CA PRO A 102 20.02 15.15 -20.15
C PRO A 102 18.86 16.13 -20.22
N GLY A 103 18.32 16.52 -19.06
CA GLY A 103 17.21 17.46 -18.93
C GLY A 103 15.82 16.87 -19.17
N GLU A 104 15.70 15.64 -19.69
CA GLU A 104 14.41 14.97 -19.86
C GLU A 104 13.86 14.47 -18.52
N SER A 105 12.54 14.29 -18.47
CA SER A 105 11.84 13.81 -17.28
C SER A 105 10.95 12.60 -17.59
N VAL A 106 10.75 11.78 -16.58
CA VAL A 106 9.81 10.66 -16.60
C VAL A 106 8.94 10.75 -15.35
N SER A 107 7.65 10.50 -15.53
CA SER A 107 6.66 10.61 -14.46
C SER A 107 6.04 9.26 -14.19
N GLY A 108 5.85 8.95 -12.91
CA GLY A 108 4.95 7.87 -12.51
C GLY A 108 3.55 8.11 -13.07
N SER A 109 2.78 7.02 -13.21
CA SER A 109 1.43 7.12 -13.76
C SER A 109 0.56 5.92 -13.37
N ILE A 110 -0.75 6.12 -13.47
CA ILE A 110 -1.75 5.05 -13.48
C ILE A 110 -2.52 5.21 -14.79
N LYS A 111 -2.42 4.24 -15.70
CA LYS A 111 -3.03 4.30 -17.04
C LYS A 111 -3.88 3.07 -17.31
N GLU A 112 -5.00 3.26 -17.97
CA GLU A 112 -5.84 2.16 -18.46
C GLU A 112 -5.25 1.62 -19.77
N GLU A 113 -5.12 0.30 -19.87
CA GLU A 113 -4.75 -0.43 -21.09
C GLU A 113 -5.76 -1.55 -21.34
N SER A 114 -6.02 -1.87 -22.61
CA SER A 114 -6.90 -2.98 -22.98
C SER A 114 -6.18 -4.32 -22.78
N ASP A 115 -6.79 -5.23 -22.02
CA ASP A 115 -6.33 -6.62 -21.84
C ASP A 115 -7.55 -7.54 -21.83
N SER A 116 -7.71 -8.35 -22.89
CA SER A 116 -8.86 -9.25 -23.04
C SER A 116 -8.89 -10.37 -21.99
N LYS A 117 -7.79 -10.61 -21.28
CA LYS A 117 -7.72 -11.57 -20.18
C LYS A 117 -8.09 -10.97 -18.83
N ALA A 118 -8.19 -9.64 -18.73
CA ALA A 118 -8.53 -8.95 -17.50
C ALA A 118 -10.06 -8.88 -17.29
N PRO A 119 -10.55 -8.87 -16.04
CA PRO A 119 -11.94 -8.56 -15.74
C PRO A 119 -12.36 -7.22 -16.38
N GLY A 120 -13.45 -7.23 -17.14
CA GLY A 120 -13.92 -6.04 -17.87
C GLY A 120 -13.05 -5.62 -19.06
N GLY A 121 -12.09 -6.47 -19.49
CA GLY A 121 -11.25 -6.23 -20.67
C GLY A 121 -10.18 -5.15 -20.48
N LYS A 122 -9.91 -4.75 -19.23
CA LYS A 122 -9.07 -3.59 -18.88
C LYS A 122 -8.09 -3.93 -17.76
N VAL A 123 -6.87 -3.44 -17.91
CA VAL A 123 -5.84 -3.44 -16.86
C VAL A 123 -5.39 -2.01 -16.58
N TYR A 124 -5.14 -1.69 -15.31
CA TYR A 124 -4.64 -0.39 -14.89
C TYR A 124 -3.15 -0.52 -14.57
N VAL A 125 -2.32 -0.04 -15.49
CA VAL A 125 -0.87 -0.08 -15.38
C VAL A 125 -0.38 1.07 -14.51
N ILE A 126 0.21 0.72 -13.37
CA ILE A 126 0.90 1.65 -12.47
C ILE A 126 2.39 1.61 -12.78
N THR A 127 2.95 2.69 -13.31
CA THR A 127 4.40 2.85 -13.48
C THR A 127 4.97 3.69 -12.36
N VAL A 128 6.03 3.20 -11.72
CA VAL A 128 6.73 3.91 -10.65
C VAL A 128 8.21 4.00 -10.96
N TYR A 129 8.76 5.22 -10.92
CA TYR A 129 10.20 5.46 -11.03
C TYR A 129 10.78 5.61 -9.63
N VAL A 130 11.79 4.80 -9.31
CA VAL A 130 12.36 4.71 -7.96
C VAL A 130 13.88 4.87 -7.97
N LYS A 131 14.42 5.44 -6.90
CA LYS A 131 15.88 5.56 -6.71
C LYS A 131 16.48 4.18 -6.48
N ASP A 132 17.66 3.93 -7.03
CA ASP A 132 18.45 2.74 -6.72
C ASP A 132 19.35 2.90 -5.47
N ARG A 133 19.31 4.07 -4.83
CA ARG A 133 19.92 4.34 -3.53
C ARG A 133 18.90 4.94 -2.57
N ALA A 134 19.03 4.61 -1.29
CA ALA A 134 18.20 5.13 -0.22
C ALA A 134 19.06 5.88 0.80
N THR A 135 18.61 7.07 1.21
CA THR A 135 19.20 7.81 2.33
C THR A 135 18.39 7.51 3.59
N TYR A 136 18.98 6.75 4.50
CA TYR A 136 18.41 6.43 5.80
C TYR A 136 18.79 7.48 6.81
N ASN A 137 17.80 7.93 7.59
CA ASN A 137 17.97 8.98 8.59
C ASN A 137 17.69 8.40 9.98
N SER A 138 18.57 8.65 10.94
CA SER A 138 18.29 8.39 12.34
C SER A 138 17.49 9.55 12.96
N PRO A 139 16.70 9.30 14.02
CA PRO A 139 16.00 10.36 14.72
C PRO A 139 17.03 11.17 15.51
N ASN A 140 17.16 12.46 15.19
CA ASN A 140 17.98 13.46 15.90
C ASN A 140 19.48 13.14 16.04
N LYS A 141 20.25 14.11 16.54
CA LYS A 141 21.70 14.00 16.80
C LYS A 141 22.09 12.97 17.87
N GLY A 142 21.12 12.32 18.52
CA GLY A 142 21.34 11.32 19.56
C GLY A 142 21.67 9.93 19.04
N PHE A 143 21.39 9.64 17.76
CA PHE A 143 21.71 8.36 17.12
C PHE A 143 22.51 8.61 15.86
N LEU A 144 23.70 8.04 15.74
CA LEU A 144 24.59 8.29 14.60
C LEU A 144 25.02 6.99 13.95
N PHE A 145 24.89 6.90 12.63
CA PHE A 145 25.54 5.87 11.83
C PHE A 145 27.05 6.04 11.93
N ASP A 146 27.77 4.98 12.26
CA ASP A 146 29.24 5.00 12.38
C ASP A 146 29.87 4.31 11.17
N GLY A 147 30.60 5.08 10.35
CA GLY A 147 31.20 4.59 9.11
C GLY A 147 32.19 3.43 9.30
N SER A 148 32.79 3.27 10.49
CA SER A 148 33.70 2.16 10.77
C SER A 148 33.00 0.80 10.82
N LYS A 149 31.66 0.80 10.92
CA LYS A 149 30.81 -0.40 10.98
C LYS A 149 30.20 -0.78 9.63
N PHE A 150 30.46 0.01 8.59
CA PHE A 150 30.00 -0.26 7.24
C PHE A 150 31.12 -0.81 6.36
N THR A 151 30.72 -1.62 5.39
CA THR A 151 31.60 -2.19 4.36
C THR A 151 30.91 -2.06 3.00
N GLY A 152 31.69 -2.03 1.92
CA GLY A 152 31.15 -1.94 0.57
C GLY A 152 30.76 -0.51 0.18
N ASP A 153 29.75 -0.39 -0.67
CA ASP A 153 29.28 0.89 -1.18
C ASP A 153 28.33 1.56 -0.18
N PHE A 154 28.81 2.58 0.52
CA PHE A 154 28.02 3.44 1.39
C PHE A 154 28.58 4.87 1.39
N LYS A 155 27.75 5.83 1.76
CA LYS A 155 28.17 7.22 1.97
C LYS A 155 27.48 7.82 3.19
N LEU A 156 28.25 8.29 4.15
CA LEU A 156 27.72 9.15 5.22
C LEU A 156 27.45 10.55 4.66
N VAL A 157 26.33 11.16 5.04
CA VAL A 157 25.99 12.54 4.62
C VAL A 157 26.51 13.51 5.67
N ASN A 158 27.35 14.48 5.30
CA ASN A 158 27.92 15.48 6.21
C ASN A 158 28.51 14.87 7.52
N PRO A 159 29.43 13.88 7.43
CA PRO A 159 29.93 13.20 8.61
C PRO A 159 30.81 14.09 9.49
N GLU A 160 30.71 13.90 10.80
CA GLU A 160 31.61 14.44 11.80
C GLU A 160 32.23 13.27 12.57
N ASN A 161 33.57 13.21 12.66
CA ASN A 161 34.29 12.10 13.31
C ASN A 161 33.86 10.71 12.81
N ASN A 162 33.69 10.57 11.49
CA ASN A 162 33.23 9.34 10.83
C ASN A 162 31.82 8.86 11.27
N ARG A 163 31.00 9.79 11.77
CA ARG A 163 29.62 9.53 12.20
C ARG A 163 28.66 10.51 11.54
N SER A 164 27.44 10.09 11.29
CA SER A 164 26.40 10.96 10.72
C SER A 164 24.99 10.53 11.14
N GLU A 165 24.05 11.48 11.17
CA GLU A 165 22.61 11.22 11.28
C GLU A 165 22.04 10.53 10.03
N GLN A 166 22.79 10.49 8.93
CA GLN A 166 22.32 9.91 7.68
C GLN A 166 23.38 9.05 6.98
N VAL A 167 22.92 7.93 6.43
CA VAL A 167 23.72 7.07 5.57
C VAL A 167 22.96 6.77 4.28
N ASN A 168 23.65 6.91 3.16
CA ASN A 168 23.14 6.59 1.84
C ASN A 168 23.71 5.23 1.40
N LEU A 169 22.82 4.30 1.05
CA LEU A 169 23.14 2.91 0.70
C LEU A 169 22.48 2.52 -0.63
N PRO A 170 23.07 1.59 -1.40
CA PRO A 170 22.40 0.91 -2.50
C PRO A 170 21.12 0.21 -2.01
N VAL A 171 20.06 0.28 -2.81
CA VAL A 171 18.82 -0.46 -2.57
C VAL A 171 19.01 -1.93 -2.95
N ARG A 172 18.61 -2.85 -2.07
CA ARG A 172 18.43 -4.27 -2.41
C ARG A 172 17.18 -4.40 -3.30
N LYS A 173 17.37 -4.34 -4.62
CA LYS A 173 16.28 -4.23 -5.62
C LYS A 173 15.31 -5.42 -5.59
N ASN A 174 15.76 -6.58 -5.14
CA ASN A 174 14.97 -7.80 -4.97
C ASN A 174 14.22 -7.87 -3.61
N GLU A 175 14.35 -6.86 -2.76
CA GLU A 175 13.78 -6.80 -1.41
C GLU A 175 13.16 -5.42 -1.12
N VAL A 176 12.48 -4.84 -2.11
CA VAL A 176 11.74 -3.59 -1.93
C VAL A 176 10.32 -3.88 -1.44
N ILE A 177 9.71 -2.89 -0.79
CA ILE A 177 8.34 -2.99 -0.28
C ILE A 177 7.44 -2.16 -1.17
N GLY A 178 6.46 -2.79 -1.78
CA GLY A 178 5.41 -2.12 -2.55
C GLY A 178 4.15 -1.92 -1.72
N GLU A 179 3.54 -0.74 -1.80
CA GLU A 179 2.28 -0.40 -1.13
C GLU A 179 1.29 0.19 -2.13
N LEU A 180 0.16 -0.50 -2.33
CA LEU A 180 -0.94 -0.01 -3.15
C LEU A 180 -1.89 0.83 -2.29
N VAL A 181 -2.00 2.12 -2.59
CA VAL A 181 -2.80 3.06 -1.79
C VAL A 181 -4.18 3.20 -2.43
N LEU A 182 -5.16 2.47 -1.91
CA LEU A 182 -6.54 2.50 -2.37
C LEU A 182 -7.28 3.76 -1.92
N VAL A 183 -8.27 4.21 -2.71
CA VAL A 183 -9.17 5.29 -2.31
C VAL A 183 -10.01 4.85 -1.11
N ASN A 184 -10.49 3.60 -1.11
CA ASN A 184 -11.18 2.99 0.02
C ASN A 184 -10.51 1.66 0.40
N PRO A 185 -9.54 1.67 1.33
CA PRO A 185 -8.87 0.45 1.76
C PRO A 185 -9.71 -0.42 2.71
N TRP A 186 -10.81 0.09 3.25
CA TRP A 186 -11.60 -0.60 4.28
C TRP A 186 -12.56 -1.62 3.67
N ASP A 187 -13.11 -1.30 2.50
CA ASP A 187 -14.06 -2.15 1.79
C ASP A 187 -13.41 -2.89 0.61
N CYS A 188 -12.09 -2.98 0.56
CA CYS A 188 -11.37 -3.64 -0.51
C CYS A 188 -10.47 -4.76 -0.01
N VAL A 189 -10.39 -5.82 -0.79
CA VAL A 189 -9.32 -6.84 -0.68
C VAL A 189 -8.47 -6.82 -1.92
N VAL A 190 -7.18 -7.12 -1.75
CA VAL A 190 -6.21 -7.20 -2.85
C VAL A 190 -5.75 -8.64 -2.98
N GLU A 191 -6.08 -9.25 -4.12
CA GLU A 191 -5.65 -10.60 -4.48
C GLU A 191 -4.40 -10.54 -5.36
N ARG A 192 -3.44 -11.41 -5.11
CA ARG A 192 -2.20 -11.54 -5.89
C ARG A 192 -2.45 -12.47 -7.06
N ILE A 193 -2.08 -12.03 -8.26
CA ILE A 193 -2.22 -12.83 -9.49
C ILE A 193 -0.86 -13.45 -9.83
N ASP A 194 -0.86 -14.70 -10.28
CA ASP A 194 0.33 -15.42 -10.76
C ASP A 194 1.52 -15.41 -9.79
N GLY A 195 1.24 -15.48 -8.48
CA GLY A 195 2.28 -15.51 -7.45
C GLY A 195 2.98 -14.17 -7.24
N ALA A 196 2.35 -13.05 -7.61
CA ALA A 196 2.89 -11.71 -7.40
C ALA A 196 3.42 -11.49 -5.97
N THR A 197 4.40 -10.60 -5.86
CA THR A 197 5.03 -10.21 -4.59
C THR A 197 3.98 -9.75 -3.58
N GLU A 198 4.19 -10.02 -2.29
CA GLU A 198 3.24 -9.60 -1.26
C GLU A 198 3.43 -8.10 -0.94
N LEU A 199 2.35 -7.32 -1.02
CA LEU A 199 2.36 -5.90 -0.66
C LEU A 199 2.64 -5.70 0.83
N GLY A 200 3.33 -4.62 1.18
CA GLY A 200 3.72 -4.30 2.56
C GLY A 200 4.87 -5.14 3.12
N LYS A 201 5.39 -6.10 2.36
CA LYS A 201 6.56 -6.92 2.71
C LYS A 201 7.69 -6.76 1.70
N PRO A 202 8.95 -7.00 2.10
CA PRO A 202 10.06 -7.03 1.15
C PRO A 202 9.85 -8.12 0.09
N GLY A 203 10.07 -7.78 -1.17
CA GLY A 203 10.11 -8.74 -2.27
C GLY A 203 10.58 -8.12 -3.58
N ASP A 204 10.56 -8.93 -4.64
CA ASP A 204 11.10 -8.55 -5.93
C ASP A 204 10.02 -7.94 -6.84
N PHE A 205 10.30 -6.73 -7.34
CA PHE A 205 9.46 -6.00 -8.30
C PHE A 205 10.19 -5.78 -9.63
N SER A 206 11.26 -6.55 -9.90
CA SER A 206 12.02 -6.49 -11.16
C SER A 206 11.19 -6.86 -12.39
N GLN A 207 10.12 -7.62 -12.19
CA GLN A 207 9.12 -7.96 -13.21
C GLN A 207 7.77 -7.32 -12.87
N PRO A 208 6.90 -7.06 -13.87
CA PRO A 208 5.55 -6.56 -13.63
C PRO A 208 4.79 -7.46 -12.66
N GLN A 209 4.11 -6.85 -11.69
CA GLN A 209 3.34 -7.54 -10.65
C GLN A 209 1.85 -7.26 -10.82
N ARG A 210 1.00 -8.29 -10.80
CA ARG A 210 -0.44 -8.12 -11.01
C ARG A 210 -1.25 -8.35 -9.73
N TYR A 211 -2.18 -7.44 -9.47
CA TYR A 211 -3.05 -7.45 -8.29
C TYR A 211 -4.50 -7.17 -8.70
N LEU A 212 -5.42 -8.03 -8.26
CA LEU A 212 -6.85 -7.84 -8.46
C LEU A 212 -7.46 -7.23 -7.20
N VAL A 213 -7.87 -5.97 -7.29
CA VAL A 213 -8.62 -5.30 -6.23
C VAL A 213 -10.08 -5.66 -6.38
N LYS A 214 -10.72 -6.05 -5.28
CA LYS A 214 -12.15 -6.38 -5.22
C LYS A 214 -12.81 -5.60 -4.11
N ASN A 215 -13.92 -4.93 -4.41
CA ASN A 215 -14.75 -4.35 -3.38
C ASN A 215 -15.55 -5.45 -2.67
N ILE A 216 -15.53 -5.47 -1.35
CA ILE A 216 -16.17 -6.49 -0.49
C ILE A 216 -17.32 -5.92 0.35
N ALA A 217 -17.74 -4.68 0.09
CA ALA A 217 -18.93 -4.12 0.70
C ALA A 217 -20.17 -4.98 0.37
N TYR A 218 -21.22 -4.81 1.17
CA TYR A 218 -22.51 -5.43 0.87
C TYR A 218 -23.00 -4.97 -0.52
N LEU A 219 -23.32 -5.95 -1.37
CA LEU A 219 -23.78 -5.73 -2.74
C LEU A 219 -25.31 -5.75 -2.78
N PRO A 220 -25.97 -4.77 -3.43
CA PRO A 220 -27.39 -4.87 -3.76
C PRO A 220 -27.69 -6.09 -4.63
N GLU A 221 -28.94 -6.56 -4.59
CA GLU A 221 -29.36 -7.72 -5.37
C GLU A 221 -29.15 -7.50 -6.88
N GLY A 222 -28.53 -8.47 -7.56
CA GLY A 222 -28.27 -8.41 -9.00
C GLY A 222 -27.03 -7.61 -9.43
N VAL A 223 -26.34 -6.93 -8.49
CA VAL A 223 -25.09 -6.21 -8.78
C VAL A 223 -23.89 -7.15 -8.68
N SER A 224 -23.06 -7.19 -9.73
CA SER A 224 -21.81 -7.96 -9.71
C SER A 224 -20.74 -7.26 -8.87
N GLN A 225 -19.85 -8.03 -8.27
CA GLN A 225 -18.73 -7.48 -7.51
C GLN A 225 -17.84 -6.61 -8.41
N HIS A 226 -17.61 -5.36 -7.99
CA HIS A 226 -16.69 -4.48 -8.69
C HIS A 226 -15.25 -4.91 -8.43
N THR A 227 -14.49 -5.01 -9.51
CA THR A 227 -13.09 -5.42 -9.47
C THR A 227 -12.25 -4.56 -10.40
N ARG A 228 -10.96 -4.48 -10.11
CA ARG A 228 -9.99 -3.79 -10.96
C ARG A 228 -8.66 -4.51 -10.94
N LEU A 229 -8.19 -4.91 -12.11
CA LEU A 229 -6.86 -5.49 -12.27
C LEU A 229 -5.82 -4.38 -12.40
N TYR A 230 -4.82 -4.41 -11.55
CA TYR A 230 -3.65 -3.56 -11.60
C TYR A 230 -2.42 -4.34 -12.07
N GLU A 231 -1.58 -3.71 -12.88
CA GLU A 231 -0.23 -4.17 -13.17
C GLU A 231 0.78 -3.11 -12.70
N VAL A 232 1.64 -3.46 -11.76
CA VAL A 232 2.65 -2.56 -11.19
C VAL A 232 3.99 -2.82 -11.89
N ARG A 233 4.58 -1.76 -12.44
CA ARG A 233 5.90 -1.74 -13.08
C ARG A 233 6.80 -0.79 -12.31
N VAL A 234 7.80 -1.35 -11.63
CA VAL A 234 8.81 -0.56 -10.88
C VAL A 234 10.06 -0.40 -11.74
N VAL A 235 10.50 0.84 -11.92
CA VAL A 235 11.62 1.21 -12.78
C VAL A 235 12.66 1.95 -11.96
N PHE A 236 13.85 1.38 -11.79
CA PHE A 236 14.94 2.00 -11.06
C PHE A 236 15.71 2.97 -11.94
N TYR A 237 16.02 4.15 -11.39
CA TYR A 237 16.97 5.11 -11.94
C TYR A 237 18.15 5.29 -10.96
N PRO A 238 19.35 5.65 -11.47
CA PRO A 238 20.49 5.97 -10.63
C PRO A 238 20.20 7.20 -9.76
N GLY A 239 20.25 7.01 -8.44
CA GLY A 239 19.97 8.04 -7.42
C GLY A 239 21.19 8.58 -6.70
#